data_AF-A0A933V2A6-F1
#
_entry.id   AF-A0A933V2A6-F1
#
_cell.length_a   1.000
_cell.length_b   1.000
_cell.length_c   1.000
_cell.angle_alpha   90.00
_cell.angle_beta   90.00
_cell.angle_gamma   90.00
#
_symmetry.space_group_name_H-M   'P 1'
#
loop_
_entity.id
_entity.type
_entity.pdbx_description
1 polymer ?
#
loop_
_entity_poly.entity_id
_entity_poly.type
_entity_poly.pdbx_seq_one_letter_code
_entity_poly.pdbx_strand_id
1 'polypeptide(L)'
;MSRKLSIILLIFIAVVTFGIPSATYAAKKFVPKKVTRAKVSAGSIPAIVRYRGDRQGILLSFLNFNGLESASYSFTYETNGNPQGAGGTITAANNPTAQRELLFGTCSSGVCRYHYNLTNARLILTAKTTSGRTISKSYRIKTYQ
;
A
#
# COMPACT_ATOMS: atom_id res chain seq x y z
N MET A 1 29.15 64.73 -18.80
CA MET A 1 29.10 64.03 -17.49
C MET A 1 30.49 63.48 -17.20
N SER A 2 31.15 63.94 -16.14
CA SER A 2 32.60 63.76 -15.97
C SER A 2 32.96 62.29 -15.72
N ARG A 3 34.02 61.80 -16.38
CA ARG A 3 34.51 60.40 -16.30
C ARG A 3 34.72 59.91 -14.86
N LYS A 4 34.96 60.84 -13.92
CA LYS A 4 35.10 60.61 -12.48
C LYS A 4 33.77 60.26 -11.79
N LEU A 5 32.65 60.83 -12.24
CA LEU A 5 31.31 60.54 -11.69
C LEU A 5 30.85 59.11 -12.05
N SER A 6 31.14 58.64 -13.26
CA SER A 6 30.84 57.26 -13.68
C SER A 6 31.65 56.22 -12.90
N ILE A 7 32.90 56.52 -12.53
CA ILE A 7 33.75 55.59 -11.77
C ILE A 7 33.24 55.47 -10.32
N ILE A 8 32.85 56.59 -9.69
CA ILE A 8 32.29 56.60 -8.34
C ILE A 8 30.95 55.83 -8.30
N LEU A 9 30.12 56.00 -9.32
CA LEU A 9 28.85 55.27 -9.45
C LEU A 9 29.06 53.76 -9.61
N LEU A 10 30.04 53.34 -10.41
CA LEU A 10 30.38 51.92 -10.60
C LEU A 10 30.91 51.26 -9.32
N ILE A 11 31.75 51.97 -8.54
CA ILE A 11 32.26 51.47 -7.26
C ILE A 11 31.10 51.32 -6.25
N PHE A 12 30.17 52.27 -6.23
CA PHE A 12 29.01 52.20 -5.33
C PHE A 12 28.09 51.02 -5.65
N ILE A 13 27.84 50.74 -6.93
CA ILE A 13 27.04 49.58 -7.37
C ILE A 13 27.72 48.24 -7.04
N ALA A 14 29.05 48.17 -7.13
CA ALA A 14 29.80 46.96 -6.80
C ALA A 14 29.73 46.63 -5.28
N VAL A 15 29.76 47.65 -4.42
CA VAL A 15 29.67 47.45 -2.96
C VAL A 15 28.27 46.99 -2.54
N VAL A 16 27.22 47.53 -3.17
CA VAL A 16 25.82 47.19 -2.83
C VAL A 16 25.48 45.76 -3.24
N THR A 17 26.04 45.24 -4.33
CA THR A 17 25.75 43.87 -4.81
C THR A 17 26.53 42.79 -4.06
N PHE A 18 27.68 43.11 -3.46
CA PHE A 18 28.50 42.13 -2.73
C PHE A 18 28.12 41.98 -1.24
N GLY A 19 27.37 42.94 -0.68
CA GLY A 19 27.05 43.00 0.75
C GLY A 19 25.77 42.28 1.20
N ILE A 20 25.00 41.66 0.29
CA ILE A 20 23.70 41.06 0.64
C ILE A 20 23.88 39.55 0.89
N PRO A 21 23.82 39.06 2.15
CA PRO A 21 23.86 37.63 2.42
C PRO A 21 22.60 36.97 1.85
N SER A 22 22.78 35.98 0.98
CA SER A 22 21.68 35.15 0.49
C SER A 22 21.16 34.28 1.63
N ALA A 23 19.87 34.43 1.96
CA ALA A 23 19.21 33.55 2.91
C ALA A 23 19.19 32.12 2.34
N THR A 24 20.03 31.25 2.89
CA THR A 24 20.05 29.84 2.52
C THR A 24 18.89 29.14 3.23
N TYR A 25 17.96 28.60 2.44
CA TYR A 25 16.85 27.81 2.97
C TYR A 25 17.39 26.45 3.41
N ALA A 26 17.62 26.29 4.71
CA ALA A 26 17.99 25.01 5.30
C ALA A 26 16.84 24.01 5.12
N ALA A 27 17.10 22.91 4.40
CA ALA A 27 16.15 21.83 4.23
C ALA A 27 15.77 21.23 5.60
N LYS A 28 14.45 21.12 5.85
CA LYS A 28 13.91 20.56 7.10
C LYS A 28 14.44 19.14 7.35
N LYS A 29 15.06 18.93 8.51
CA LYS A 29 15.59 17.62 8.95
C LYS A 29 14.48 16.55 8.88
N PHE A 30 14.72 15.49 8.11
CA PHE A 30 13.82 14.34 8.02
C PHE A 30 13.83 13.60 9.36
N VAL A 31 12.69 13.58 10.04
CA VAL A 31 12.49 12.77 11.25
C VAL A 31 11.74 11.50 10.84
N PRO A 32 12.40 10.34 10.80
CA PRO A 32 11.72 9.10 10.45
C PRO A 32 10.62 8.81 11.47
N LYS A 33 9.37 8.76 10.99
CA LYS A 33 8.22 8.36 11.79
C LYS A 33 8.46 6.92 12.24
N LYS A 34 8.64 6.68 13.54
CA LYS A 34 8.62 5.31 14.09
C LYS A 34 7.22 4.74 13.86
N VAL A 35 7.05 4.00 12.78
CA VAL A 35 5.86 3.19 12.57
C VAL A 35 5.99 2.01 13.54
N THR A 36 5.18 2.01 14.60
CA THR A 36 5.03 0.85 15.48
C THR A 36 4.44 -0.29 14.66
N ARG A 37 5.30 -1.06 13.98
CA ARG A 37 4.89 -2.32 13.36
C ARG A 37 4.54 -3.26 14.51
N ALA A 38 3.26 -3.61 14.64
CA ALA A 38 2.84 -4.68 15.52
C ALA A 38 3.75 -5.90 15.28
N LYS A 39 4.19 -6.58 16.36
CA LYS A 39 4.95 -7.82 16.25
C LYS A 39 4.07 -8.83 15.51
N VAL A 40 4.31 -8.99 14.20
CA VAL A 40 3.64 -9.97 13.38
C VAL A 40 4.39 -11.28 13.55
N SER A 41 3.81 -12.23 14.30
CA SER A 41 4.36 -13.59 14.34
C SER A 41 3.85 -14.39 13.14
N ALA A 42 4.70 -15.29 12.63
CA ALA A 42 4.29 -16.29 11.65
C ALA A 42 3.42 -17.34 12.35
N GLY A 43 2.14 -17.01 12.56
CA GLY A 43 1.13 -17.92 13.10
C GLY A 43 0.29 -18.54 11.99
N SER A 44 -0.28 -19.71 12.25
CA SER A 44 -1.22 -20.35 11.32
C SER A 44 -2.57 -19.64 11.38
N ILE A 45 -2.99 -19.01 10.28
CA ILE A 45 -4.35 -18.52 10.09
C ILE A 45 -5.15 -19.66 9.45
N PRO A 46 -6.24 -20.15 10.08
CA PRO A 46 -7.05 -21.28 9.59
C PRO A 46 -7.91 -20.83 8.40
N ALA A 47 -7.28 -20.65 7.25
CA ALA A 47 -7.91 -20.21 6.01
C ALA A 47 -7.60 -21.18 4.85
N ILE A 48 -8.61 -21.41 4.01
CA ILE A 48 -8.50 -22.07 2.72
C ILE A 48 -8.45 -21.00 1.64
N VAL A 49 -7.48 -21.15 0.74
CA VAL A 49 -7.31 -20.30 -0.43
C VAL A 49 -7.22 -21.21 -1.65
N ARG A 50 -8.13 -21.05 -2.60
CA ARG A 50 -8.17 -21.86 -3.83
C ARG A 50 -8.59 -21.01 -5.02
N TYR A 51 -8.26 -21.44 -6.23
CA TYR A 51 -8.84 -20.81 -7.42
C TYR A 51 -10.33 -21.09 -7.49
N ARG A 52 -11.06 -20.13 -8.05
CA ARG A 52 -12.39 -20.38 -8.61
C ARG A 52 -12.26 -21.36 -9.79
N GLY A 53 -13.32 -22.10 -10.09
CA GLY A 53 -13.29 -23.15 -11.13
C GLY A 53 -12.80 -22.65 -12.50
N ASP A 54 -13.15 -21.41 -12.86
CA ASP A 54 -12.74 -20.74 -14.10
C ASP A 54 -11.40 -19.99 -14.02
N ARG A 55 -10.74 -20.01 -12.85
CA ARG A 55 -9.47 -19.31 -12.54
C ARG A 55 -9.50 -17.79 -12.69
N GLN A 56 -10.67 -17.19 -12.85
CA GLN A 56 -10.86 -15.73 -12.93
C GLN A 56 -10.97 -15.05 -11.56
N GLY A 57 -10.80 -15.82 -10.48
CA GLY A 57 -10.72 -15.31 -9.13
C GLY A 57 -10.17 -16.34 -8.15
N ILE A 58 -10.03 -15.89 -6.90
CA ILE A 58 -9.62 -16.69 -5.76
C ILE A 58 -10.79 -16.76 -4.77
N LEU A 59 -11.04 -17.95 -4.26
CA LEU A 59 -12.00 -18.21 -3.19
C LEU A 59 -11.22 -18.28 -1.88
N LEU A 60 -11.55 -17.38 -0.97
CA LEU A 60 -11.00 -17.30 0.39
C LEU A 60 -12.11 -17.67 1.38
N SER A 61 -11.85 -18.64 2.26
CA SER A 61 -12.74 -18.95 3.37
C SER A 61 -11.94 -19.23 4.63
N PHE A 62 -12.43 -18.77 5.77
CA PHE A 62 -11.86 -19.13 7.06
C PHE A 62 -12.56 -20.38 7.58
N LEU A 63 -11.79 -21.37 8.04
CA LEU A 63 -12.32 -22.62 8.58
C LEU A 63 -13.09 -22.38 9.89
N ASN A 64 -12.54 -21.52 10.75
CA ASN A 64 -13.15 -21.08 11.99
C ASN A 64 -12.50 -19.75 12.43
N PHE A 65 -13.09 -19.11 13.43
CA PHE A 65 -12.59 -17.88 14.06
C PHE A 65 -12.22 -18.10 15.54
N ASN A 66 -11.98 -19.34 15.95
CA ASN A 66 -11.63 -19.64 17.35
C ASN A 66 -10.28 -18.99 17.70
N GLY A 67 -10.27 -18.12 18.70
CA GLY A 67 -9.08 -17.36 19.10
C GLY A 67 -8.72 -16.19 18.18
N LEU A 68 -9.57 -15.86 17.19
CA LEU A 68 -9.44 -14.68 16.34
C LEU A 68 -10.50 -13.64 16.69
N GLU A 69 -10.07 -12.41 16.90
CA GLU A 69 -10.95 -11.26 17.05
C GLU A 69 -11.37 -10.72 15.67
N SER A 70 -10.40 -10.60 14.77
CA SER A 70 -10.61 -10.14 13.40
C SER A 70 -9.58 -10.70 12.44
N ALA A 71 -9.93 -10.79 11.16
CA ALA A 71 -9.03 -11.10 10.08
C ALA A 71 -9.25 -10.13 8.91
N SER A 72 -8.18 -9.46 8.49
CA SER A 72 -8.15 -8.64 7.29
C SER A 72 -7.47 -9.39 6.16
N TYR A 73 -7.94 -9.19 4.94
CA TYR A 73 -7.30 -9.70 3.74
C TYR A 73 -7.00 -8.55 2.77
N SER A 74 -5.88 -8.68 2.07
CA SER A 74 -5.47 -7.80 0.99
C SER A 74 -5.03 -8.66 -0.17
N PHE A 75 -5.82 -8.64 -1.24
CA PHE A 75 -5.52 -9.28 -2.51
C PHE A 75 -5.09 -8.22 -3.49
N THR A 76 -3.92 -8.39 -4.07
CA THR A 76 -3.33 -7.44 -5.01
C THR A 76 -2.78 -8.19 -6.20
N TYR A 77 -2.87 -7.60 -7.38
CA TYR A 77 -2.28 -8.11 -8.62
C TYR A 77 -2.02 -6.93 -9.55
N GLU A 78 -1.26 -7.17 -10.61
CA GLU A 78 -1.03 -6.19 -11.68
C GLU A 78 -1.68 -6.67 -12.96
N THR A 79 -2.21 -5.74 -13.76
CA THR A 79 -2.72 -5.98 -15.11
C THR A 79 -2.30 -4.84 -16.01
N ASN A 80 -1.66 -5.16 -17.13
CA ASN A 80 -1.18 -4.16 -18.10
C ASN A 80 -0.37 -3.02 -17.43
N GLY A 81 0.47 -3.36 -16.45
CA GLY A 81 1.28 -2.41 -15.69
C GLY A 81 0.56 -1.63 -14.58
N ASN A 82 -0.75 -1.84 -14.38
CA ASN A 82 -1.54 -1.15 -13.35
C ASN A 82 -1.84 -2.06 -12.16
N PRO A 83 -1.60 -1.62 -10.91
CA PRO A 83 -1.98 -2.38 -9.73
C PRO A 83 -3.50 -2.39 -9.55
N GLN A 84 -4.03 -3.54 -9.16
CA GLN A 84 -5.43 -3.80 -8.89
C GLN A 84 -5.55 -4.67 -7.64
N GLY A 85 -6.74 -4.74 -7.05
CA GLY A 85 -6.92 -5.56 -5.87
C GLY A 85 -8.27 -5.43 -5.21
N ALA A 86 -8.44 -6.21 -4.15
CA ALA A 86 -9.58 -6.18 -3.26
C ALA A 86 -9.11 -6.39 -1.82
N GLY A 87 -9.74 -5.71 -0.89
CA GLY A 87 -9.43 -5.84 0.53
C GLY A 87 -10.70 -5.85 1.36
N GLY A 88 -10.60 -6.40 2.56
CA GLY A 88 -11.71 -6.43 3.49
C GLY A 88 -11.28 -6.88 4.87
N THR A 89 -12.19 -6.70 5.83
CA THR A 89 -12.01 -7.15 7.21
C THR A 89 -13.23 -7.97 7.63
N ILE A 90 -12.95 -9.06 8.31
CA ILE A 90 -13.92 -10.02 8.81
C ILE A 90 -13.78 -10.09 10.32
N THR A 91 -14.91 -10.12 11.01
CA THR A 91 -15.00 -10.28 12.46
C THR A 91 -15.91 -11.46 12.77
N ALA A 92 -15.89 -11.92 14.02
CA ALA A 92 -16.78 -13.00 14.48
C ALA A 92 -18.28 -12.69 14.24
N ALA A 93 -18.67 -11.41 14.18
CA ALA A 93 -20.05 -10.97 13.95
C ALA A 93 -20.46 -10.92 12.46
N ASN A 94 -19.51 -10.95 11.52
CA ASN A 94 -19.79 -10.74 10.08
C ASN A 94 -19.50 -12.01 9.28
N ASN A 95 -20.35 -13.03 9.48
CA ASN A 95 -20.31 -14.32 8.77
C ASN A 95 -18.86 -14.81 8.58
N PRO A 96 -18.15 -15.11 9.68
CA PRO A 96 -16.70 -15.27 9.69
C PRO A 96 -16.18 -16.37 8.75
N THR A 97 -17.00 -17.39 8.49
CA THR A 97 -16.67 -18.54 7.66
C THR A 97 -17.20 -18.43 6.22
N ALA A 98 -17.95 -17.37 5.90
CA ALA A 98 -18.47 -17.18 4.55
C ALA A 98 -17.34 -17.04 3.52
N GLN A 99 -17.52 -17.70 2.38
CA GLN A 99 -16.57 -17.63 1.28
C GLN A 99 -16.56 -16.22 0.68
N ARG A 100 -15.38 -15.63 0.59
CA ARG A 100 -15.12 -14.37 -0.10
C ARG A 100 -14.50 -14.66 -1.45
N GLU A 101 -15.08 -14.04 -2.45
CA GLU A 101 -14.64 -14.17 -3.83
C GLU A 101 -13.82 -12.93 -4.21
N LEU A 102 -12.57 -13.16 -4.58
CA LEU A 102 -11.57 -12.15 -4.88
C LEU A 102 -11.25 -12.24 -6.36
N LEU A 103 -11.89 -11.39 -7.16
CA LEU A 103 -11.85 -11.49 -8.61
C LEU A 103 -10.61 -10.83 -9.20
N PHE A 104 -10.08 -11.43 -10.26
CA PHE A 104 -9.14 -10.77 -11.17
C PHE A 104 -9.90 -9.87 -12.14
N GLY A 105 -10.66 -8.92 -11.61
CA GLY A 105 -11.50 -8.04 -12.40
C GLY A 105 -12.20 -7.02 -11.54
N THR A 106 -13.09 -6.28 -12.17
CA THR A 106 -14.00 -5.35 -11.50
C THR A 106 -15.44 -5.71 -11.86
N CYS A 107 -16.36 -5.52 -10.93
CA CYS A 107 -17.78 -5.71 -11.16
C CYS A 107 -18.53 -4.42 -10.88
N SER A 108 -19.45 -4.07 -11.77
CA SER A 108 -20.35 -2.93 -11.60
C SER A 108 -21.75 -3.35 -12.06
N SER A 109 -22.77 -3.05 -11.25
CA SER A 109 -24.18 -3.36 -11.56
C SER A 109 -24.44 -4.81 -11.98
N GLY A 110 -23.74 -5.77 -11.35
CA GLY A 110 -23.90 -7.21 -11.61
C GLY A 110 -23.12 -7.75 -12.81
N VAL A 111 -22.43 -6.90 -13.57
CA VAL A 111 -21.57 -7.31 -14.69
C VAL A 111 -20.11 -7.24 -14.27
N CYS A 112 -19.38 -8.35 -14.42
CA CYS A 112 -17.96 -8.43 -14.11
C CYS A 112 -17.11 -8.41 -15.37
N ARG A 113 -16.13 -7.50 -15.41
CA ARG A 113 -15.09 -7.46 -16.43
C ARG A 113 -13.79 -7.98 -15.86
N TYR A 114 -13.32 -9.09 -16.40
CA TYR A 114 -12.07 -9.72 -15.99
C TYR A 114 -10.87 -9.07 -16.67
N HIS A 115 -9.77 -9.03 -15.94
CA HIS A 115 -8.49 -8.52 -16.37
C HIS A 115 -7.61 -9.66 -16.91
N TYR A 116 -6.75 -9.32 -17.87
CA TYR A 116 -5.82 -10.23 -18.54
C TYR A 116 -4.38 -9.73 -18.34
N ASN A 117 -3.39 -10.53 -18.76
CA ASN A 117 -1.96 -10.26 -18.54
C ASN A 117 -1.63 -10.03 -17.06
N LEU A 118 -2.10 -10.94 -16.21
CA LEU A 118 -2.01 -10.80 -14.77
C LEU A 118 -0.59 -11.11 -14.29
N THR A 119 -0.01 -10.22 -13.49
CA THR A 119 1.31 -10.42 -12.87
C THR A 119 1.28 -10.11 -11.37
N ASN A 120 2.30 -10.57 -10.65
CA ASN A 120 2.54 -10.20 -9.25
C ASN A 120 1.36 -10.40 -8.29
N ALA A 121 0.51 -11.40 -8.54
CA ALA A 121 -0.65 -11.66 -7.69
C ALA A 121 -0.26 -12.20 -6.31
N ARG A 122 -0.81 -11.57 -5.27
CA ARG A 122 -0.52 -11.86 -3.87
C ARG A 122 -1.77 -11.71 -3.03
N LEU A 123 -1.96 -12.62 -2.09
CA LEU A 123 -2.96 -12.50 -1.03
C LEU A 123 -2.25 -12.45 0.32
N ILE A 124 -2.50 -11.41 1.10
CA ILE A 124 -1.99 -11.27 2.46
C ILE A 124 -3.18 -11.33 3.41
N LEU A 125 -3.13 -12.27 4.35
CA LEU A 125 -4.05 -12.34 5.47
C LEU A 125 -3.36 -11.80 6.71
N THR A 126 -4.07 -11.01 7.50
CA THR A 126 -3.59 -10.46 8.78
C THR A 126 -4.69 -10.64 9.80
N ALA A 127 -4.47 -11.45 10.82
CA ALA A 127 -5.45 -11.67 11.88
C ALA A 127 -4.99 -11.10 13.20
N LYS A 128 -5.93 -10.49 13.95
CA LYS A 128 -5.77 -10.15 15.35
C LYS A 128 -6.38 -11.27 16.18
N THR A 129 -5.58 -11.81 17.08
CA THR A 129 -6.01 -12.84 18.02
C THR A 129 -6.67 -12.22 19.24
N THR A 130 -7.52 -12.98 19.93
CA THR A 130 -8.16 -12.52 21.18
C THR A 130 -7.14 -12.21 22.29
N SER A 131 -5.92 -12.74 22.20
CA SER A 131 -4.81 -12.40 23.10
C SER A 131 -4.08 -11.08 22.72
N GLY A 132 -4.58 -10.33 21.75
CA GLY A 132 -4.00 -9.07 21.27
C GLY A 132 -2.78 -9.20 20.36
N ARG A 133 -2.39 -10.43 19.93
CA ARG A 133 -1.29 -10.64 18.99
C ARG A 133 -1.77 -10.51 17.55
N THR A 134 -0.91 -10.01 16.67
CA THR A 134 -1.15 -9.97 15.23
C THR A 134 -0.37 -11.09 14.55
N ILE A 135 -1.06 -11.87 13.72
CA ILE A 135 -0.46 -12.91 12.87
C ILE A 135 -0.69 -12.55 11.41
N SER A 136 0.24 -12.87 10.53
CA SER A 136 0.07 -12.64 9.09
C SER A 136 0.56 -13.83 8.28
N LYS A 137 -0.14 -14.10 7.17
CA LYS A 137 0.19 -15.15 6.23
C LYS A 137 0.07 -14.62 4.81
N SER A 138 1.12 -14.82 4.02
CA SER A 138 1.21 -14.37 2.63
C SER A 138 1.13 -15.57 1.70
N TYR A 139 0.29 -15.47 0.68
CA TYR A 139 0.14 -16.44 -0.39
C TYR A 139 0.62 -15.79 -1.69
N ARG A 140 1.53 -16.45 -2.39
CA ARG A 140 1.88 -16.11 -3.77
C ARG A 140 0.91 -16.83 -4.70
N ILE A 141 0.21 -16.08 -5.53
CA ILE A 141 -0.81 -16.61 -6.43
C ILE A 141 -0.20 -16.70 -7.83
N LYS A 142 -0.21 -17.90 -8.42
CA LYS A 142 0.34 -18.11 -9.76
C LYS A 142 -0.64 -17.57 -10.80
N THR A 143 -0.27 -16.52 -11.51
CA THR A 143 -1.10 -16.02 -12.60
C THR A 143 -0.81 -16.77 -13.89
N TYR A 144 -1.81 -16.83 -14.75
CA TYR A 144 -1.70 -17.35 -16.11
C TYR A 144 -1.92 -16.15 -17.05
N GLN A 145 -1.15 -16.10 -18.13
CA GLN A 145 -1.25 -15.07 -19.15
C GLN A 145 -2.33 -15.43 -20.15
#